data_AF-A0A939J5K6-F1
#
_entry.id   AF-A0A939J5K6-F1
#
_cell.length_a   1.000
_cell.length_b   1.000
_cell.length_c   1.000
_cell.angle_alpha   90.00
_cell.angle_beta   90.00
_cell.angle_gamma   90.00
#
_symmetry.space_group_name_H-M   'P 1'
#
loop_
_entity.id
_entity.type
_entity.pdbx_description
1 polymer ?
#
loop_
_entity_poly.entity_id
_entity_poly.type
_entity_poly.pdbx_seq_one_letter_code
_entity_poly.pdbx_strand_id
1 'polypeptide(L)'
;MSIVSRRELLIGGGAVVSAAAAGGLTAARATAPDLTLPIAPHRAAIMPGTVTEGMMSFADGGLPPVIRLQQGVTARIDVVNKLKEASIVHWHGLRVPNGMDGVPYLTQRPIEAGDSFRYELTSHDAGTYWYHPHCNTLEQMARGLTGVLVVEEAEPVGFDQDLPLNLRDFRLGRDGQFISLFKPRSAARGGTLGTVSTVNWQEQPVYDLPAGSLTRLRLAVTDVTRVGTYDLVSGDTPLAMDDAKVIALDSNPLPIPIGASNILIAPGQRADVALRVPDREGEEVLLTRRTSKGPKVLARFRAVGPSAGRTLRELKPLPLNPIAEPDLANAEVIDFLFGWSPEGAPPVASICGTLGYTFWSINRVAWEGDTPDPIAPLAVMKKGKSYILRLRNETPNDHPIHLHGMTFRLLRSNKRPLPQLLTDTALLREGETMEVALVADNPGDWAFHCHVIEHQKTGLTGYLCVEA
;
A
#
# COMPACT_ATOMS: atom_id res chain seq x y z
N MET A 1 50.36 -10.10 50.19
CA MET A 1 49.82 -8.73 50.32
C MET A 1 50.12 -8.05 49.00
N SER A 2 49.20 -7.58 48.16
CA SER A 2 47.80 -7.18 48.31
C SER A 2 47.00 -7.69 47.12
N ILE A 3 45.71 -7.94 47.35
CA ILE A 3 44.73 -8.55 46.45
C ILE A 3 44.20 -7.48 45.50
N VAL A 4 44.37 -7.65 44.19
CA VAL A 4 43.68 -6.84 43.18
C VAL A 4 42.27 -7.42 42.98
N SER A 5 41.26 -6.61 43.26
CA SER A 5 39.85 -7.01 43.19
C SER A 5 39.35 -7.07 41.73
N ARG A 6 38.38 -7.95 41.45
CA ARG A 6 37.75 -8.21 40.14
C ARG A 6 36.94 -7.03 39.55
N ARG A 7 37.23 -5.78 39.90
CA ARG A 7 36.43 -4.60 39.52
C ARG A 7 37.14 -3.56 38.67
N GLU A 8 38.39 -3.78 38.28
CA GLU A 8 39.19 -2.80 37.49
C GLU A 8 39.59 -3.31 36.10
N LEU A 9 38.97 -4.37 35.59
CA LEU A 9 39.19 -4.87 34.22
C LEU A 9 37.98 -4.63 33.30
N LEU A 10 37.41 -3.42 33.32
CA LEU A 10 36.26 -3.06 32.47
C LEU A 10 36.29 -1.61 31.98
N ILE A 11 37.48 -1.05 31.71
CA ILE A 11 37.59 0.22 30.97
C ILE A 11 38.72 0.05 29.96
N GLY A 12 38.37 -0.35 28.73
CA GLY A 12 39.32 -0.37 27.63
C GLY A 12 39.14 -1.57 26.71
N GLY A 13 38.24 -1.43 25.72
CA GLY A 13 38.21 -2.35 24.59
C GLY A 13 36.82 -2.47 23.96
N GLY A 14 36.68 -1.94 22.74
CA GLY A 14 35.65 -2.40 21.81
C GLY A 14 34.47 -1.45 21.56
N ALA A 15 34.73 -0.22 21.14
CA ALA A 15 33.74 0.52 20.36
C ALA A 15 33.81 0.04 18.90
N VAL A 16 33.14 -1.07 18.58
CA VAL A 16 32.71 -1.33 17.21
C VAL A 16 31.43 -0.53 17.02
N VAL A 17 31.52 0.52 16.20
CA VAL A 17 30.40 1.38 15.85
C VAL A 17 29.47 0.62 14.91
N SER A 18 28.46 -0.05 15.48
CA SER A 18 27.30 -0.56 14.76
C SER A 18 26.29 0.58 14.56
N ALA A 19 26.63 1.54 13.69
CA ALA A 19 25.77 2.65 13.32
C ALA A 19 25.05 2.35 11.99
N ALA A 20 24.03 1.49 12.01
CA ALA A 20 23.00 1.39 10.96
C ALA A 20 21.90 0.39 11.36
N ALA A 21 20.95 0.79 12.21
CA ALA A 21 19.65 0.11 12.35
C ALA A 21 18.64 0.88 13.24
N ALA A 22 19.10 1.75 14.14
CA ALA A 22 18.23 2.38 15.14
C ALA A 22 17.59 3.73 14.72
N GLY A 23 17.84 4.20 13.48
CA GLY A 23 17.42 5.53 13.03
C GLY A 23 15.93 5.74 12.77
N GLY A 24 15.06 4.76 13.06
CA GLY A 24 13.62 4.83 12.75
C GLY A 24 12.66 4.63 13.93
N LEU A 25 13.15 4.44 15.17
CA LEU A 25 12.32 4.01 16.31
C LEU A 25 12.08 5.10 17.38
N THR A 26 12.46 6.35 17.13
CA THR A 26 12.05 7.48 17.98
C THR A 26 10.90 8.23 17.33
N ALA A 27 9.68 7.73 17.53
CA ALA A 27 8.47 8.49 17.25
C ALA A 27 8.35 9.60 18.29
N ALA A 28 8.70 10.83 17.90
CA ALA A 28 8.21 11.99 18.64
C ALA A 28 6.68 11.99 18.53
N ARG A 29 5.96 11.88 19.65
CA ARG A 29 4.52 12.19 19.71
C ARG A 29 4.38 13.68 19.42
N ALA A 30 4.23 14.01 18.14
CA ALA A 30 3.99 15.36 17.68
C ALA A 30 2.48 15.53 17.47
N THR A 31 1.90 16.49 18.18
CA THR A 31 0.67 17.16 17.74
C THR A 31 0.95 17.69 16.32
N ALA A 32 0.22 17.15 15.33
CA ALA A 32 0.46 17.21 13.88
C ALA A 32 1.55 18.22 13.43
N PRO A 33 2.81 17.79 13.27
CA PRO A 33 3.84 18.67 12.75
C PRO A 33 3.56 18.90 11.26
N ASP A 34 3.78 20.13 10.81
CA ASP A 34 4.01 20.38 9.39
C ASP A 34 5.20 19.50 8.96
N LEU A 35 4.97 18.60 8.00
CA LEU A 35 5.98 17.67 7.47
C LEU A 35 6.42 18.14 6.08
N THR A 36 7.72 18.15 5.81
CA THR A 36 8.22 18.26 4.45
C THR A 36 8.50 16.87 3.88
N LEU A 37 7.95 16.57 2.70
CA LEU A 37 8.10 15.29 2.02
C LEU A 37 8.76 15.51 0.64
N PRO A 38 10.08 15.38 0.51
CA PRO A 38 10.75 15.59 -0.77
C PRO A 38 10.54 14.39 -1.69
N ILE A 39 10.27 14.62 -2.98
CA ILE A 39 10.36 13.60 -4.04
C ILE A 39 11.73 13.75 -4.67
N ALA A 40 12.67 12.86 -4.36
CA ALA A 40 14.08 13.06 -4.69
C ALA A 40 14.69 11.86 -5.42
N PRO A 41 15.67 12.09 -6.32
CA PRO A 41 16.49 11.02 -6.86
C PRO A 41 17.33 10.40 -5.74
N HIS A 42 17.56 9.09 -5.84
CA HIS A 42 18.29 8.34 -4.82
C HIS A 42 19.13 7.22 -5.44
N ARG A 43 19.98 6.62 -4.61
CA ARG A 43 20.66 5.35 -4.89
C ARG A 43 20.61 4.49 -3.63
N ALA A 44 20.33 3.21 -3.77
CA ALA A 44 20.14 2.32 -2.62
C ALA A 44 20.74 0.95 -2.88
N ALA A 45 21.25 0.29 -1.83
CA ALA A 45 21.70 -1.08 -1.91
C ALA A 45 20.49 -2.03 -1.73
N ILE A 46 19.79 -2.32 -2.83
CA ILE A 46 18.62 -3.23 -2.81
C ILE A 46 19.08 -4.70 -2.76
N MET A 47 20.11 -5.03 -3.54
CA MET A 47 20.73 -6.35 -3.56
C MET A 47 22.10 -6.32 -2.86
N PRO A 48 22.47 -7.38 -2.11
CA PRO A 48 23.75 -7.45 -1.40
C PRO A 48 24.96 -7.20 -2.31
N GLY A 49 25.88 -6.35 -1.87
CA GLY A 49 27.13 -6.07 -2.59
C GLY A 49 26.98 -5.18 -3.83
N THR A 50 25.80 -4.61 -4.08
CA THR A 50 25.54 -3.70 -5.22
C THR A 50 24.84 -2.43 -4.76
N VAL A 51 25.00 -1.35 -5.53
CA VAL A 51 24.22 -0.12 -5.39
C VAL A 51 23.37 0.04 -6.63
N THR A 52 22.05 0.08 -6.46
CA THR A 52 21.09 0.35 -7.53
C THR A 52 21.03 1.86 -7.78
N GLU A 53 21.38 2.26 -8.99
CA GLU A 53 21.32 3.66 -9.43
C GLU A 53 19.93 4.03 -9.97
N GLY A 54 19.60 5.32 -9.97
CA GLY A 54 18.32 5.82 -10.51
C GLY A 54 17.11 5.40 -9.68
N MET A 55 17.31 5.17 -8.39
CA MET A 55 16.21 5.04 -7.42
C MET A 55 15.54 6.41 -7.22
N MET A 56 14.36 6.40 -6.64
CA MET A 56 13.65 7.60 -6.19
C MET A 56 13.09 7.35 -4.79
N SER A 57 13.05 8.38 -3.95
CA SER A 57 12.56 8.27 -2.56
C SER A 57 11.75 9.49 -2.16
N PHE A 58 10.87 9.29 -1.18
CA PHE A 58 10.16 10.37 -0.49
C PHE A 58 10.99 10.97 0.66
N ALA A 59 12.31 10.93 0.54
CA ALA A 59 13.28 11.40 1.52
C ALA A 59 14.52 11.95 0.80
N ASP A 60 15.22 12.90 1.42
CA ASP A 60 16.52 13.42 0.96
C ASP A 60 17.68 12.41 1.12
N GLY A 61 17.33 11.13 1.27
CA GLY A 61 18.21 10.00 1.48
C GLY A 61 17.51 8.90 2.27
N GLY A 62 17.72 7.64 1.87
CA GLY A 62 17.19 6.48 2.56
C GLY A 62 15.79 6.07 2.10
N LEU A 63 15.14 5.26 2.93
CA LEU A 63 13.83 4.71 2.67
C LEU A 63 12.75 5.80 2.75
N PRO A 64 11.66 5.69 1.97
CA PRO A 64 10.48 6.51 2.16
C PRO A 64 10.01 6.46 3.63
N PRO A 65 9.72 7.60 4.27
CA PRO A 65 9.34 7.62 5.68
C PRO A 65 7.97 6.96 5.87
N VAL A 66 7.75 6.37 7.05
CA VAL A 66 6.39 6.05 7.48
C VAL A 66 5.75 7.33 7.98
N ILE A 67 4.69 7.78 7.32
CA ILE A 67 3.93 8.94 7.76
C ILE A 67 2.93 8.47 8.82
N ARG A 68 2.99 9.03 10.03
CA ARG A 68 2.03 8.75 11.10
C ARG A 68 1.14 9.97 11.30
N LEU A 69 -0.17 9.80 11.07
CA LEU A 69 -1.21 10.80 11.30
C LEU A 69 -2.03 10.39 12.53
N GLN A 70 -2.68 11.36 13.16
CA GLN A 70 -3.65 11.09 14.23
C GLN A 70 -5.07 11.18 13.66
N GLN A 71 -5.91 10.18 13.95
CA GLN A 71 -7.32 10.20 13.55
C GLN A 71 -8.03 11.50 13.98
N GLY A 72 -8.72 12.14 13.05
CA GLY A 72 -9.48 13.38 13.25
C GLY A 72 -8.63 14.66 13.35
N VAL A 73 -7.30 14.56 13.27
CA VAL A 73 -6.41 15.73 13.33
C VAL A 73 -5.89 16.05 11.93
N THR A 74 -6.00 17.31 11.53
CA THR A 74 -5.44 17.78 10.27
C THR A 74 -3.91 17.79 10.33
N ALA A 75 -3.28 17.08 9.40
CA ALA A 75 -1.85 17.16 9.12
C ALA A 75 -1.59 17.98 7.86
N ARG A 76 -0.49 18.73 7.85
CA ARG A 76 -0.07 19.50 6.68
C ARG A 76 1.26 18.96 6.19
N ILE A 77 1.31 18.64 4.91
CA ILE A 77 2.48 18.03 4.28
C ILE A 77 2.89 18.86 3.07
N ASP A 78 4.05 19.50 3.17
CA ASP A 78 4.67 20.22 2.07
C ASP A 78 5.46 19.21 1.22
N VAL A 79 4.88 18.79 0.10
CA VAL A 79 5.55 17.92 -0.86
C VAL A 79 6.41 18.78 -1.78
N VAL A 80 7.70 18.46 -1.88
CA VAL A 80 8.68 19.22 -2.68
C VAL A 80 9.25 18.32 -3.77
N ASN A 81 8.98 18.64 -5.04
CA ASN A 81 9.49 17.85 -6.15
C ASN A 81 10.94 18.24 -6.50
N LYS A 82 11.90 17.38 -6.14
CA LYS A 82 13.33 17.54 -6.45
C LYS A 82 13.76 16.68 -7.65
N LEU A 83 12.83 16.06 -8.37
CA LEU A 83 13.10 15.38 -9.64
C LEU A 83 13.30 16.40 -10.77
N LYS A 84 13.70 15.90 -11.95
CA LYS A 84 13.78 16.69 -13.19
C LYS A 84 12.52 16.53 -14.07
N GLU A 85 11.49 15.92 -13.52
CA GLU A 85 10.22 15.63 -14.17
C GLU A 85 9.07 15.94 -13.20
N ALA A 86 7.86 16.10 -13.74
CA ALA A 86 6.68 16.33 -12.91
C ALA A 86 6.37 15.09 -12.04
N SER A 87 5.79 15.34 -10.88
CA SER A 87 5.29 14.31 -9.99
C SER A 87 4.05 14.81 -9.26
N ILE A 88 3.48 14.00 -8.39
CA ILE A 88 2.31 14.30 -7.57
C ILE A 88 2.25 13.25 -6.45
N VAL A 89 1.45 13.44 -5.42
CA VAL A 89 1.24 12.42 -4.38
C VAL A 89 -0.23 12.13 -4.20
N HIS A 90 -0.60 10.87 -4.43
CA HIS A 90 -1.88 10.30 -4.06
C HIS A 90 -1.78 9.61 -2.69
N TRP A 91 -2.84 9.74 -1.90
CA TRP A 91 -2.96 9.22 -0.54
C TRP A 91 -3.89 8.01 -0.54
N HIS A 92 -3.35 6.87 -1.00
CA HIS A 92 -4.13 5.67 -1.30
C HIS A 92 -5.01 5.22 -0.15
N GLY A 93 -6.32 5.23 -0.41
CA GLY A 93 -7.38 4.79 0.50
C GLY A 93 -7.87 5.86 1.49
N LEU A 94 -7.21 7.02 1.59
CA LEU A 94 -7.70 8.10 2.46
C LEU A 94 -8.89 8.81 1.80
N ARG A 95 -9.94 9.07 2.60
CA ARG A 95 -11.07 9.92 2.20
C ARG A 95 -10.74 11.40 2.44
N VAL A 96 -9.87 11.94 1.59
CA VAL A 96 -9.43 13.35 1.64
C VAL A 96 -10.41 14.27 0.92
N PRO A 97 -10.35 15.60 1.09
CA PRO A 97 -10.99 16.53 0.17
C PRO A 97 -10.48 16.33 -1.26
N ASN A 98 -11.34 16.48 -2.27
CA ASN A 98 -11.01 16.16 -3.65
C ASN A 98 -9.72 16.83 -4.15
N GLY A 99 -9.53 18.13 -3.90
CA GLY A 99 -8.31 18.87 -4.30
C GLY A 99 -7.01 18.44 -3.60
N MET A 100 -7.05 17.47 -2.67
CA MET A 100 -5.89 16.88 -1.99
C MET A 100 -5.60 15.46 -2.45
N ASP A 101 -6.36 14.92 -3.41
CA ASP A 101 -6.30 13.52 -3.82
C ASP A 101 -5.08 13.18 -4.69
N GLY A 102 -4.48 14.17 -5.36
CA GLY A 102 -3.22 13.93 -6.07
C GLY A 102 -3.35 13.28 -7.44
N VAL A 103 -4.38 13.62 -8.22
CA VAL A 103 -4.56 13.13 -9.60
C VAL A 103 -4.36 14.28 -10.59
N PRO A 104 -3.36 14.21 -11.49
CA PRO A 104 -3.05 15.26 -12.43
C PRO A 104 -4.24 15.68 -13.28
N TYR A 105 -4.52 16.98 -13.32
CA TYR A 105 -5.59 17.65 -14.06
C TYR A 105 -7.03 17.24 -13.73
N LEU A 106 -7.23 16.15 -12.98
CA LEU A 106 -8.52 15.79 -12.41
C LEU A 106 -8.78 16.54 -11.10
N THR A 107 -7.84 16.44 -10.15
CA THR A 107 -8.03 17.01 -8.81
C THR A 107 -7.05 18.12 -8.48
N GLN A 108 -5.87 18.12 -9.11
CA GLN A 108 -4.89 19.19 -9.00
C GLN A 108 -3.91 19.20 -10.19
N ARG A 109 -3.15 20.27 -10.36
CA ARG A 109 -2.05 20.28 -11.33
C ARG A 109 -0.89 19.40 -10.85
N PRO A 110 -0.11 18.79 -11.77
CA PRO A 110 1.17 18.17 -11.42
C PRO A 110 2.07 19.14 -10.66
N ILE A 111 2.90 18.61 -9.76
CA ILE A 111 3.98 19.32 -9.10
C ILE A 111 5.18 19.30 -10.05
N GLU A 112 5.48 20.42 -10.69
CA GLU A 112 6.60 20.54 -11.63
C GLU A 112 7.95 20.36 -10.94
N ALA A 113 9.00 20.14 -11.73
CA ALA A 113 10.36 20.03 -11.22
C ALA A 113 10.78 21.31 -10.47
N GLY A 114 11.17 21.17 -9.20
CA GLY A 114 11.55 22.29 -8.32
C GLY A 114 10.39 22.92 -7.55
N ASP A 115 9.14 22.61 -7.91
CA ASP A 115 7.96 23.16 -7.27
C ASP A 115 7.53 22.35 -6.03
N SER A 116 6.58 22.90 -5.29
CA SER A 116 6.00 22.29 -4.10
C SER A 116 4.49 22.43 -4.05
N PHE A 117 3.82 21.49 -3.39
CA PHE A 117 2.40 21.57 -3.10
C PHE A 117 2.15 21.21 -1.64
N ARG A 118 1.29 21.98 -0.97
CA ARG A 118 0.90 21.74 0.42
C ARG A 118 -0.40 20.94 0.47
N TYR A 119 -0.30 19.72 0.98
CA TYR A 119 -1.44 18.87 1.25
C TYR A 119 -1.98 19.13 2.66
N GLU A 120 -3.30 19.27 2.80
CA GLU A 120 -3.98 19.30 4.09
C GLU A 120 -4.83 18.04 4.24
N LEU A 121 -4.36 17.10 5.06
CA LEU A 121 -4.93 15.77 5.20
C LEU A 121 -5.64 15.66 6.54
N THR A 122 -6.93 15.34 6.51
CA THR A 122 -7.67 14.96 7.71
C THR A 122 -8.30 13.59 7.44
N SER A 123 -7.87 12.57 8.19
CA SER A 123 -8.50 11.25 8.12
C SER A 123 -9.37 11.03 9.35
N HIS A 124 -10.64 10.73 9.14
CA HIS A 124 -11.54 10.25 10.20
C HIS A 124 -11.45 8.74 10.40
N ASP A 125 -10.70 8.06 9.55
CA ASP A 125 -10.54 6.61 9.53
C ASP A 125 -9.13 6.24 10.01
N ALA A 126 -9.04 5.37 11.00
CA ALA A 126 -7.79 4.82 11.47
C ALA A 126 -7.40 3.57 10.64
N GLY A 127 -6.10 3.29 10.55
CA GLY A 127 -5.60 2.10 9.88
C GLY A 127 -4.35 2.32 9.03
N THR A 128 -4.10 1.36 8.14
CA THR A 128 -2.89 1.27 7.31
C THR A 128 -3.18 1.67 5.86
N TYR A 129 -2.68 2.83 5.49
CA TYR A 129 -2.73 3.41 4.16
C TYR A 129 -1.32 3.46 3.57
N TRP A 130 -1.19 4.08 2.41
CA TRP A 130 0.11 4.30 1.78
C TRP A 130 0.01 5.48 0.81
N TYR A 131 1.13 5.91 0.29
CA TYR A 131 1.20 7.06 -0.61
C TYR A 131 2.17 6.80 -1.75
N HIS A 132 1.83 7.28 -2.93
CA HIS A 132 2.59 7.09 -4.16
C HIS A 132 2.22 8.14 -5.21
N PRO A 133 3.02 8.31 -6.28
CA PRO A 133 2.67 9.21 -7.36
C PRO A 133 1.52 8.71 -8.22
N HIS A 134 0.75 9.65 -8.77
CA HIS A 134 -0.21 9.41 -9.85
C HIS A 134 0.20 10.13 -11.15
N CYS A 135 1.49 10.46 -11.26
CA CYS A 135 2.14 11.08 -12.41
C CYS A 135 3.43 10.30 -12.70
N ASN A 136 3.68 9.95 -13.97
CA ASN A 136 4.70 8.96 -14.36
C ASN A 136 4.69 7.70 -13.46
N THR A 137 3.48 7.26 -13.09
CA THR A 137 3.21 6.31 -12.00
C THR A 137 4.05 5.04 -12.10
N LEU A 138 4.12 4.43 -13.30
CA LEU A 138 4.87 3.20 -13.50
C LEU A 138 6.35 3.37 -13.19
N GLU A 139 7.00 4.38 -13.78
CA GLU A 139 8.43 4.57 -13.61
C GLU A 139 8.76 5.02 -12.18
N GLN A 140 8.03 6.01 -11.68
CA GLN A 140 8.28 6.59 -10.36
C GLN A 140 8.08 5.57 -9.23
N MET A 141 7.00 4.79 -9.26
CA MET A 141 6.79 3.70 -8.30
C MET A 141 7.81 2.57 -8.48
N ALA A 142 8.09 2.15 -9.72
CA ALA A 142 9.08 1.09 -9.98
C ALA A 142 10.46 1.46 -9.43
N ARG A 143 10.82 2.74 -9.44
CA ARG A 143 12.08 3.29 -8.91
C ARG A 143 12.11 3.55 -7.41
N GLY A 144 10.98 3.48 -6.70
CA GLY A 144 10.99 3.59 -5.23
C GLY A 144 9.95 4.49 -4.59
N LEU A 145 9.20 5.29 -5.34
CA LEU A 145 8.25 6.25 -4.78
C LEU A 145 6.96 5.58 -4.27
N THR A 146 7.10 4.79 -3.19
CA THR A 146 5.99 4.25 -2.41
C THR A 146 6.35 4.27 -0.93
N GLY A 147 5.47 4.81 -0.08
CA GLY A 147 5.66 4.82 1.37
C GLY A 147 4.39 4.44 2.12
N VAL A 148 4.53 4.01 3.37
CA VAL A 148 3.38 3.60 4.21
C VAL A 148 2.89 4.80 5.01
N LEU A 149 1.57 4.95 5.10
CA LEU A 149 0.91 5.93 5.95
C LEU A 149 0.09 5.20 7.00
N VAL A 150 0.25 5.56 8.26
CA VAL A 150 -0.54 5.02 9.37
C VAL A 150 -1.37 6.14 9.94
N VAL A 151 -2.68 5.97 10.00
CA VAL A 151 -3.55 6.81 10.82
C VAL A 151 -3.76 6.08 12.14
N GLU A 152 -3.21 6.62 13.22
CA GLU A 152 -3.30 6.03 14.55
C GLU A 152 -4.73 6.12 15.08
N GLU A 153 -5.19 5.02 15.69
CA GLU A 153 -6.44 5.02 16.44
C GLU A 153 -6.39 6.07 17.57
N ALA A 154 -7.53 6.69 17.89
CA ALA A 154 -7.62 7.64 19.01
C ALA A 154 -7.21 7.01 20.36
N GLU A 155 -7.50 5.72 20.54
CA GLU A 155 -7.22 4.98 21.76
C GLU A 155 -6.21 3.85 21.51
N PRO A 156 -5.17 3.69 22.36
CA PRO A 156 -4.21 2.61 22.23
C PRO A 156 -4.87 1.22 22.35
N VAL A 157 -4.54 0.37 21.37
CA VAL A 157 -5.07 -1.00 21.23
C VAL A 157 -4.33 -2.01 22.13
N GLY A 158 -3.09 -1.70 22.53
CA GLY A 158 -2.31 -2.50 23.49
C GLY A 158 -1.14 -3.30 22.91
N PHE A 159 -0.72 -3.00 21.67
CA PHE A 159 0.50 -3.57 21.07
C PHE A 159 1.77 -3.00 21.72
N ASP A 160 2.79 -3.85 21.85
CA ASP A 160 4.13 -3.47 22.30
C ASP A 160 4.96 -2.89 21.14
N GLN A 161 4.72 -3.40 19.93
CA GLN A 161 5.41 -3.00 18.70
C GLN A 161 4.42 -2.79 17.56
N ASP A 162 4.71 -1.85 16.68
CA ASP A 162 3.91 -1.55 15.49
C ASP A 162 4.83 -1.38 14.28
N LEU A 163 4.81 -2.37 13.37
CA LEU A 163 5.76 -2.53 12.27
C LEU A 163 5.09 -2.38 10.90
N PRO A 164 5.29 -1.22 10.25
CA PRO A 164 5.01 -1.02 8.83
C PRO A 164 5.91 -1.87 7.94
N LEU A 165 5.29 -2.68 7.08
CA LEU A 165 5.97 -3.56 6.14
C LEU A 165 5.55 -3.18 4.71
N ASN A 166 6.38 -2.37 4.05
CA ASN A 166 6.22 -2.03 2.64
C ASN A 166 6.68 -3.22 1.77
N LEU A 167 5.73 -3.97 1.23
CA LEU A 167 5.95 -5.16 0.41
C LEU A 167 5.97 -4.78 -1.07
N ARG A 168 7.11 -4.97 -1.72
CA ARG A 168 7.22 -4.76 -3.17
C ARG A 168 8.40 -5.49 -3.78
N ASP A 169 8.29 -5.74 -5.08
CA ASP A 169 9.40 -6.18 -5.90
C ASP A 169 10.03 -5.02 -6.68
N PHE A 170 11.34 -5.17 -6.90
CA PHE A 170 12.10 -4.37 -7.86
C PHE A 170 12.46 -5.22 -9.07
N ARG A 171 12.61 -4.55 -10.21
CA ARG A 171 12.97 -5.20 -11.47
C ARG A 171 14.45 -4.95 -11.79
N LEU A 172 15.30 -5.73 -11.13
CA LEU A 172 16.75 -5.61 -11.20
C LEU A 172 17.39 -6.80 -11.94
N GLY A 173 18.50 -6.52 -12.61
CA GLY A 173 19.40 -7.49 -13.20
C GLY A 173 20.33 -8.12 -12.15
N ARG A 174 21.19 -9.03 -12.60
CA ARG A 174 22.19 -9.68 -11.71
C ARG A 174 23.27 -8.71 -11.22
N ASP A 175 23.42 -7.58 -11.90
CA ASP A 175 24.33 -6.47 -11.59
C ASP A 175 23.74 -5.45 -10.60
N GLY A 176 22.51 -5.70 -10.11
CA GLY A 176 21.82 -4.80 -9.18
C GLY A 176 21.23 -3.55 -9.85
N GLN A 177 21.30 -3.41 -11.17
CA GLN A 177 20.73 -2.27 -11.89
C GLN A 177 19.34 -2.58 -12.42
N PHE A 178 18.54 -1.53 -12.65
CA PHE A 178 17.25 -1.67 -13.31
C PHE A 178 17.43 -2.31 -14.70
N ILE A 179 16.75 -3.44 -14.91
CA ILE A 179 16.42 -3.87 -16.27
C ILE A 179 15.17 -3.13 -16.72
N SER A 180 14.72 -3.33 -17.97
CA SER A 180 13.48 -2.71 -18.45
C SER A 180 12.37 -2.81 -17.40
N LEU A 181 11.73 -1.70 -17.05
CA LEU A 181 10.81 -1.63 -15.90
C LEU A 181 9.53 -2.43 -16.14
N PHE A 182 9.14 -2.61 -17.40
CA PHE A 182 7.98 -3.41 -17.81
C PHE A 182 8.26 -4.23 -19.07
N LYS A 183 7.33 -5.08 -19.49
CA LYS A 183 7.36 -5.78 -20.78
C LYS A 183 6.00 -5.56 -21.46
N PRO A 184 5.93 -5.05 -22.70
CA PRO A 184 4.65 -4.78 -23.36
C PRO A 184 3.70 -5.98 -23.39
N ARG A 185 4.22 -7.17 -23.70
CA ARG A 185 3.43 -8.42 -23.68
C ARG A 185 2.88 -8.78 -22.29
N SER A 186 3.59 -8.41 -21.22
CA SER A 186 3.16 -8.63 -19.83
C SER A 186 2.14 -7.59 -19.40
N ALA A 187 2.33 -6.33 -19.80
CA ALA A 187 1.38 -5.23 -19.59
C ALA A 187 0.00 -5.51 -20.24
N ALA A 188 -0.05 -6.28 -21.32
CA ALA A 188 -1.28 -6.77 -21.94
C ALA A 188 -1.87 -8.05 -21.29
N ARG A 189 -1.32 -8.48 -20.15
CA ARG A 189 -1.74 -9.69 -19.42
C ARG A 189 -1.97 -9.38 -17.95
N GLY A 190 -1.26 -10.01 -17.02
CA GLY A 190 -1.37 -9.79 -15.58
C GLY A 190 -0.31 -8.83 -15.04
N GLY A 191 0.32 -8.04 -15.91
CA GLY A 191 1.41 -7.16 -15.56
C GLY A 191 2.79 -7.80 -15.51
N THR A 192 3.80 -6.96 -15.31
CA THR A 192 5.21 -7.33 -15.32
C THR A 192 5.78 -7.52 -13.92
N LEU A 193 5.98 -8.78 -13.55
CA LEU A 193 6.57 -9.14 -12.27
C LEU A 193 8.02 -8.63 -12.11
N GLY A 194 8.31 -8.11 -10.91
CA GLY A 194 9.67 -7.84 -10.45
C GLY A 194 10.49 -9.11 -10.19
N THR A 195 11.80 -8.94 -10.08
CA THR A 195 12.80 -10.02 -9.96
C THR A 195 13.34 -10.16 -8.54
N VAL A 196 13.39 -9.06 -7.78
CA VAL A 196 13.91 -8.99 -6.41
C VAL A 196 12.75 -8.62 -5.50
N SER A 197 12.45 -9.42 -4.48
CA SER A 197 11.33 -9.15 -3.56
C SER A 197 11.85 -8.58 -2.26
N THR A 198 11.24 -7.48 -1.83
CA THR A 198 11.71 -6.72 -0.67
C THR A 198 10.60 -6.47 0.32
N VAL A 199 10.99 -6.32 1.58
CA VAL A 199 10.20 -5.63 2.61
C VAL A 199 11.02 -4.42 3.04
N ASN A 200 10.45 -3.23 2.95
CA ASN A 200 11.15 -1.97 3.28
C ASN A 200 12.50 -1.85 2.53
N TRP A 201 12.49 -2.19 1.23
CA TRP A 201 13.65 -2.23 0.32
C TRP A 201 14.78 -3.19 0.71
N GLN A 202 14.54 -4.10 1.66
CA GLN A 202 15.52 -5.11 2.06
C GLN A 202 15.06 -6.51 1.64
N GLU A 203 15.99 -7.35 1.19
CA GLU A 203 15.73 -8.77 0.95
C GLU A 203 15.75 -9.53 2.28
N GLN A 204 14.62 -10.15 2.66
CA GLN A 204 14.51 -11.00 3.84
C GLN A 204 15.03 -10.34 5.15
N PRO A 205 14.62 -9.09 5.48
CA PRO A 205 15.06 -8.45 6.71
C PRO A 205 14.67 -9.27 7.94
N VAL A 206 15.52 -9.20 8.96
CA VAL A 206 15.28 -9.76 10.29
C VAL A 206 14.89 -8.63 11.24
N TYR A 207 13.72 -8.75 11.84
CA TYR A 207 13.23 -7.86 12.88
C TYR A 207 13.38 -8.57 14.24
N ASP A 208 14.23 -8.03 15.11
CA ASP A 208 14.38 -8.50 16.48
C ASP A 208 13.26 -7.91 17.35
N LEU A 209 12.41 -8.78 17.91
CA LEU A 209 11.24 -8.40 18.69
C LEU A 209 11.31 -9.02 20.10
N PRO A 210 10.87 -8.31 21.14
CA PRO A 210 10.87 -8.85 22.49
C PRO A 210 10.07 -10.17 22.55
N ALA A 211 10.66 -11.22 23.11
CA ALA A 211 10.01 -12.52 23.23
C ALA A 211 8.66 -12.40 23.97
N GLY A 212 7.65 -13.17 23.53
CA GLY A 212 6.31 -13.16 24.14
C GLY A 212 5.54 -11.83 24.05
N SER A 213 6.02 -10.84 23.29
CA SER A 213 5.33 -9.55 23.09
C SER A 213 4.26 -9.61 22.01
N LEU A 214 3.42 -8.56 21.96
CA LEU A 214 2.37 -8.40 20.96
C LEU A 214 2.80 -7.34 19.93
N THR A 215 2.93 -7.76 18.68
CA THR A 215 3.35 -6.91 17.56
C THR A 215 2.23 -6.76 16.55
N ARG A 216 1.96 -5.54 16.09
CA ARG A 216 1.12 -5.28 14.92
C ARG A 216 2.00 -5.23 13.68
N LEU A 217 1.77 -6.11 12.73
CA LEU A 217 2.41 -6.07 11.42
C LEU A 217 1.44 -5.41 10.44
N ARG A 218 1.85 -4.31 9.82
CA ARG A 218 1.05 -3.57 8.83
C ARG A 218 1.59 -3.85 7.44
N LEU A 219 1.05 -4.88 6.79
CA LEU A 219 1.45 -5.29 5.45
C LEU A 219 0.81 -4.34 4.43
N ALA A 220 1.62 -3.69 3.62
CA ALA A 220 1.14 -2.86 2.50
C ALA A 220 1.77 -3.34 1.20
N VAL A 221 0.96 -3.80 0.24
CA VAL A 221 1.45 -4.22 -1.08
C VAL A 221 1.50 -2.99 -1.98
N THR A 222 2.65 -2.34 -2.00
CA THR A 222 2.91 -1.16 -2.85
C THR A 222 3.56 -1.55 -4.19
N ASP A 223 3.58 -2.85 -4.50
CA ASP A 223 4.06 -3.38 -5.76
C ASP A 223 3.27 -2.84 -6.95
N VAL A 224 3.93 -2.69 -8.10
CA VAL A 224 3.29 -2.21 -9.33
C VAL A 224 2.34 -3.23 -9.97
N THR A 225 2.45 -4.52 -9.64
CA THR A 225 1.79 -5.61 -10.41
C THR A 225 1.38 -6.84 -9.60
N ARG A 226 2.12 -7.18 -8.55
CA ARG A 226 2.06 -8.53 -7.97
C ARG A 226 0.89 -8.72 -7.03
N VAL A 227 -0.05 -9.56 -7.45
CA VAL A 227 -0.99 -10.23 -6.53
C VAL A 227 -0.27 -11.36 -5.79
N GLY A 228 -0.45 -11.44 -4.47
CA GLY A 228 0.23 -12.43 -3.63
C GLY A 228 -0.67 -13.07 -2.59
N THR A 229 -0.37 -14.32 -2.26
CA THR A 229 -0.91 -14.99 -1.07
C THR A 229 0.19 -15.14 -0.05
N TYR A 230 -0.05 -14.61 1.15
CA TYR A 230 0.94 -14.50 2.21
C TYR A 230 0.54 -15.37 3.41
N ASP A 231 1.54 -15.89 4.10
CA ASP A 231 1.36 -16.74 5.28
C ASP A 231 2.38 -16.34 6.36
N LEU A 232 1.94 -16.33 7.63
CA LEU A 232 2.83 -16.32 8.79
C LEU A 232 3.03 -17.75 9.29
N VAL A 233 4.28 -18.18 9.32
CA VAL A 233 4.64 -19.57 9.65
C VAL A 233 5.74 -19.63 10.71
N SER A 234 5.72 -20.68 11.53
CA SER A 234 6.87 -21.12 12.33
C SER A 234 7.43 -22.40 11.71
N GLY A 235 8.68 -22.35 11.26
CA GLY A 235 9.20 -23.34 10.31
C GLY A 235 8.35 -23.37 9.03
N ASP A 236 7.74 -24.51 8.74
CA ASP A 236 6.84 -24.71 7.59
C ASP A 236 5.34 -24.73 7.99
N THR A 237 5.02 -24.46 9.26
CA THR A 237 3.66 -24.61 9.80
C THR A 237 3.00 -23.24 9.97
N PRO A 238 1.80 -23.00 9.40
CA PRO A 238 1.03 -21.79 9.67
C PRO A 238 0.75 -21.59 11.16
N LEU A 239 0.85 -20.35 11.62
CA LEU A 239 0.55 -20.01 13.01
C LEU A 239 -0.94 -20.21 13.34
N ALA A 240 -1.22 -20.61 14.58
CA ALA A 240 -2.57 -20.72 15.11
C ALA A 240 -3.18 -19.32 15.34
N MET A 241 -4.52 -19.25 15.38
CA MET A 241 -5.27 -18.00 15.63
C MET A 241 -4.92 -17.30 16.95
N ASP A 242 -4.50 -18.06 17.97
CA ASP A 242 -4.08 -17.52 19.26
C ASP A 242 -2.68 -16.87 19.20
N ASP A 243 -1.88 -17.20 18.17
CA ASP A 243 -0.53 -16.65 17.95
C ASP A 243 -0.48 -15.62 16.82
N ALA A 244 -1.31 -15.74 15.78
CA ALA A 244 -1.42 -14.73 14.75
C ALA A 244 -2.80 -14.68 14.08
N LYS A 245 -3.33 -13.46 13.92
CA LYS A 245 -4.63 -13.21 13.26
C LYS A 245 -4.63 -11.89 12.48
N VAL A 246 -5.26 -11.88 11.31
CA VAL A 246 -5.57 -10.66 10.56
C VAL A 246 -6.70 -9.94 11.27
N ILE A 247 -6.51 -8.66 11.58
CA ILE A 247 -7.44 -7.83 12.34
C ILE A 247 -8.04 -6.69 11.51
N ALA A 248 -7.42 -6.32 10.39
CA ALA A 248 -7.94 -5.33 9.45
C ALA A 248 -7.47 -5.65 8.03
N LEU A 249 -8.27 -5.27 7.04
CA LEU A 249 -7.94 -5.30 5.62
C LEU A 249 -8.24 -3.94 5.02
N ASP A 250 -7.34 -3.40 4.20
CA ASP A 250 -7.50 -2.12 3.51
C ASP A 250 -7.96 -0.98 4.45
N SER A 251 -7.23 -0.83 5.57
CA SER A 251 -7.50 0.09 6.68
C SER A 251 -8.79 -0.16 7.48
N ASN A 252 -9.62 -1.13 7.09
CA ASN A 252 -10.90 -1.38 7.73
C ASN A 252 -10.82 -2.58 8.69
N PRO A 253 -11.12 -2.39 9.99
CA PRO A 253 -11.17 -3.48 10.95
C PRO A 253 -12.11 -4.60 10.53
N LEU A 254 -11.69 -5.84 10.78
CA LEU A 254 -12.53 -7.01 10.59
C LEU A 254 -13.46 -7.18 11.79
N PRO A 255 -14.78 -7.33 11.59
CA PRO A 255 -15.70 -7.66 12.68
C PRO A 255 -15.32 -8.97 13.38
N ILE A 256 -14.79 -9.92 12.60
CA ILE A 256 -14.27 -11.20 13.09
C ILE A 256 -12.86 -11.38 12.50
N PRO A 257 -11.81 -11.38 13.33
CA PRO A 257 -10.45 -11.67 12.88
C PRO A 257 -10.36 -13.04 12.19
N ILE A 258 -9.48 -13.13 11.19
CA ILE A 258 -9.23 -14.39 10.44
C ILE A 258 -7.79 -14.85 10.63
N GLY A 259 -7.51 -16.11 10.29
CA GLY A 259 -6.15 -16.67 10.41
C GLY A 259 -5.13 -15.89 9.62
N ALA A 260 -3.91 -15.75 10.16
CA ALA A 260 -2.77 -15.15 9.45
C ALA A 260 -2.14 -16.10 8.40
N SER A 261 -2.99 -16.83 7.69
CA SER A 261 -2.63 -17.73 6.59
C SER A 261 -3.56 -17.48 5.41
N ASN A 262 -3.12 -17.80 4.20
CA ASN A 262 -3.87 -17.56 2.98
C ASN A 262 -4.28 -16.08 2.80
N ILE A 263 -3.46 -15.14 3.27
CA ILE A 263 -3.76 -13.71 3.16
C ILE A 263 -3.58 -13.30 1.70
N LEU A 264 -4.67 -13.27 0.93
CA LEU A 264 -4.67 -12.86 -0.47
C LEU A 264 -4.85 -11.35 -0.57
N ILE A 265 -3.78 -10.64 -0.94
CA ILE A 265 -3.79 -9.19 -1.14
C ILE A 265 -3.08 -8.84 -2.46
N ALA A 266 -3.66 -7.89 -3.18
CA ALA A 266 -3.22 -7.41 -4.48
C ALA A 266 -2.50 -6.06 -4.37
N PRO A 267 -1.90 -5.51 -5.46
CA PRO A 267 -1.42 -4.14 -5.50
C PRO A 267 -2.46 -3.15 -4.95
N GLY A 268 -2.03 -2.26 -4.05
CA GLY A 268 -2.89 -1.29 -3.38
C GLY A 268 -3.56 -1.80 -2.10
N GLN A 269 -3.58 -3.11 -1.88
CA GLN A 269 -4.20 -3.69 -0.69
C GLN A 269 -3.25 -3.81 0.50
N ARG A 270 -3.84 -3.80 1.70
CA ARG A 270 -3.18 -3.83 2.99
C ARG A 270 -3.82 -4.87 3.91
N ALA A 271 -3.03 -5.38 4.84
CA ALA A 271 -3.50 -6.25 5.91
C ALA A 271 -2.77 -5.92 7.21
N ASP A 272 -3.52 -5.78 8.30
CA ASP A 272 -2.95 -5.69 9.63
C ASP A 272 -3.05 -7.04 10.31
N VAL A 273 -1.91 -7.55 10.78
CA VAL A 273 -1.80 -8.83 11.49
C VAL A 273 -1.36 -8.56 12.93
N ALA A 274 -2.14 -9.04 13.89
CA ALA A 274 -1.70 -9.13 15.27
C ALA A 274 -0.87 -10.40 15.43
N LEU A 275 0.38 -10.27 15.85
CA LEU A 275 1.34 -11.35 16.07
C LEU A 275 1.73 -11.41 17.56
N ARG A 276 1.65 -12.59 18.15
CA ARG A 276 2.32 -12.94 19.40
C ARG A 276 3.71 -13.47 19.05
N VAL A 277 4.75 -12.76 19.47
CA VAL A 277 6.14 -13.18 19.26
C VAL A 277 6.40 -14.45 20.09
N PRO A 278 7.16 -15.45 19.57
CA PRO A 278 7.49 -16.65 20.33
C PRO A 278 8.13 -16.36 21.69
N ASP A 279 7.94 -17.25 22.67
CA ASP A 279 8.43 -17.07 24.04
C ASP A 279 9.94 -17.34 24.17
N ARG A 280 10.50 -18.19 23.30
CA ARG A 280 11.90 -18.61 23.40
C ARG A 280 12.77 -17.74 22.51
N GLU A 281 13.80 -17.15 23.11
CA GLU A 281 14.83 -16.41 22.40
C GLU A 281 15.44 -17.23 21.25
N GLY A 282 15.58 -16.59 20.09
CA GLY A 282 16.09 -17.18 18.86
C GLY A 282 15.04 -17.89 17.99
N GLU A 283 13.82 -18.15 18.49
CA GLU A 283 12.74 -18.66 17.64
C GLU A 283 12.27 -17.58 16.65
N GLU A 284 11.91 -18.00 15.44
CA GLU A 284 11.51 -17.12 14.34
C GLU A 284 10.09 -17.40 13.86
N VAL A 285 9.38 -16.33 13.51
CA VAL A 285 8.20 -16.36 12.65
C VAL A 285 8.59 -15.79 11.28
N LEU A 286 8.15 -16.44 10.21
CA LEU A 286 8.45 -16.04 8.84
C LEU A 286 7.19 -15.47 8.19
N LEU A 287 7.31 -14.29 7.57
CA LEU A 287 6.38 -13.84 6.54
C LEU A 287 6.81 -14.46 5.22
N THR A 288 5.93 -15.26 4.62
CA THR A 288 6.19 -15.92 3.34
C THR A 288 5.15 -15.53 2.30
N ARG A 289 5.54 -15.60 1.02
CA ARG A 289 4.64 -15.48 -0.13
C ARG A 289 4.65 -16.76 -0.93
N ARG A 290 3.47 -17.29 -1.25
CA ARG A 290 3.34 -18.48 -2.09
C ARG A 290 3.87 -18.23 -3.49
N THR A 291 4.61 -19.21 -4.01
CA THR A 291 5.05 -19.23 -5.40
C THR A 291 4.89 -20.64 -5.95
N SER A 292 4.92 -20.78 -7.28
CA SER A 292 4.90 -22.09 -7.94
C SER A 292 6.12 -22.96 -7.61
N LYS A 293 7.20 -22.38 -7.06
CA LYS A 293 8.43 -23.07 -6.68
C LYS A 293 8.53 -23.36 -5.17
N GLY A 294 7.46 -23.11 -4.42
CA GLY A 294 7.44 -23.15 -2.96
C GLY A 294 7.34 -21.75 -2.31
N PRO A 295 7.17 -21.67 -0.98
CA PRO A 295 7.06 -20.40 -0.28
C PRO A 295 8.38 -19.61 -0.37
N LYS A 296 8.28 -18.33 -0.74
CA LYS A 296 9.40 -17.38 -0.69
C LYS A 296 9.34 -16.62 0.64
N VAL A 297 10.38 -16.72 1.46
CA VAL A 297 10.52 -15.90 2.67
C VAL A 297 10.68 -14.44 2.25
N LEU A 298 9.93 -13.55 2.90
CA LEU A 298 9.98 -12.10 2.68
C LEU A 298 10.55 -11.36 3.88
N ALA A 299 10.23 -11.77 5.11
CA ALA A 299 10.76 -11.18 6.34
C ALA A 299 10.80 -12.22 7.46
N ARG A 300 11.67 -11.99 8.45
CA ARG A 300 11.84 -12.83 9.64
C ARG A 300 11.60 -11.99 10.89
N PHE A 301 10.85 -12.53 11.85
CA PHE A 301 10.59 -11.91 13.14
C PHE A 301 11.19 -12.80 14.21
N ARG A 302 12.31 -12.38 14.80
CA ARG A 302 13.11 -13.19 15.73
C ARG A 302 12.85 -12.74 17.16
N ALA A 303 12.49 -13.68 18.02
CA ALA A 303 12.31 -13.42 19.44
C ALA A 303 13.66 -13.15 20.12
N VAL A 304 13.74 -12.07 20.90
CA VAL A 304 14.95 -11.68 21.67
C VAL A 304 14.62 -11.38 23.13
N GLY A 305 15.54 -11.73 24.04
CA GLY A 305 15.40 -11.44 25.47
C GLY A 305 14.35 -12.29 26.21
N PRO A 306 14.04 -11.94 27.48
CA PRO A 306 13.08 -12.69 28.29
C PRO A 306 11.65 -12.51 27.79
N SER A 307 10.86 -13.58 27.87
CA SER A 307 9.45 -13.55 27.45
C SER A 307 8.60 -12.62 28.32
N ALA A 308 7.80 -11.76 27.68
CA ALA A 308 6.74 -11.00 28.30
C ALA A 308 5.48 -11.85 28.59
N GLY A 309 5.36 -13.05 28.01
CA GLY A 309 4.29 -14.01 28.27
C GLY A 309 2.89 -13.52 27.90
N ARG A 310 2.77 -12.51 27.04
CA ARG A 310 1.49 -11.87 26.70
C ARG A 310 0.65 -12.74 25.78
N THR A 311 -0.64 -12.47 25.68
CA THR A 311 -1.57 -13.15 24.78
C THR A 311 -2.38 -12.18 23.92
N LEU A 312 -2.73 -12.58 22.69
CA LEU A 312 -3.56 -11.78 21.78
C LEU A 312 -4.99 -11.50 22.32
N ARG A 313 -5.39 -12.12 23.44
CA ARG A 313 -6.64 -11.83 24.14
C ARG A 313 -6.59 -10.54 24.97
N GLU A 314 -5.39 -10.03 25.26
CA GLU A 314 -5.20 -8.75 25.95
C GLU A 314 -5.44 -7.54 25.04
N LEU A 315 -5.41 -7.72 23.71
CA LEU A 315 -5.64 -6.64 22.76
C LEU A 315 -7.10 -6.20 22.79
N LYS A 316 -7.32 -4.89 22.82
CA LYS A 316 -8.65 -4.32 22.57
C LYS A 316 -9.04 -4.58 21.11
N PRO A 317 -10.34 -4.74 20.80
CA PRO A 317 -10.79 -4.70 19.41
C PRO A 317 -10.45 -3.36 18.75
N LEU A 318 -10.16 -3.38 17.45
CA LEU A 318 -10.01 -2.14 16.69
C LEU A 318 -11.37 -1.43 16.58
N PRO A 319 -11.44 -0.11 16.81
CA PRO A 319 -12.67 0.65 16.62
C PRO A 319 -13.02 0.73 15.13
N LEU A 320 -14.29 0.54 14.78
CA LEU A 320 -14.76 0.65 13.39
C LEU A 320 -14.58 2.08 12.87
N ASN A 321 -14.22 2.20 11.59
CA ASN A 321 -14.15 3.49 10.92
C ASN A 321 -15.57 4.04 10.65
N PRO A 322 -15.79 5.36 10.77
CA PRO A 322 -17.08 6.00 10.55
C PRO A 322 -17.39 6.15 9.05
N ILE A 323 -17.62 5.01 8.40
CA ILE A 323 -17.97 4.94 6.97
C ILE A 323 -19.49 4.81 6.83
N ALA A 324 -20.05 5.53 5.87
CA ALA A 324 -21.49 5.50 5.61
C ALA A 324 -21.93 4.12 5.10
N GLU A 325 -22.99 3.58 5.71
CA GLU A 325 -23.58 2.31 5.33
C GLU A 325 -24.57 2.50 4.15
N PRO A 326 -24.42 1.74 3.05
CA PRO A 326 -25.31 1.90 1.90
C PRO A 326 -26.71 1.30 2.16
N ASP A 327 -27.74 2.02 1.76
CA ASP A 327 -29.11 1.53 1.68
C ASP A 327 -29.30 0.70 0.41
N LEU A 328 -29.11 -0.62 0.55
CA LEU A 328 -29.19 -1.56 -0.57
C LEU A 328 -30.59 -1.67 -1.19
N ALA A 329 -31.65 -1.33 -0.45
CA ALA A 329 -33.02 -1.41 -0.98
C ALA A 329 -33.32 -0.29 -1.97
N ASN A 330 -32.68 0.86 -1.81
CA ASN A 330 -32.87 2.05 -2.64
C ASN A 330 -31.64 2.40 -3.48
N ALA A 331 -30.61 1.54 -3.49
CA ALA A 331 -29.38 1.78 -4.22
C ALA A 331 -29.60 1.72 -5.74
N GLU A 332 -29.00 2.66 -6.46
CA GLU A 332 -28.96 2.63 -7.92
C GLU A 332 -27.81 1.76 -8.40
N VAL A 333 -28.06 0.91 -9.41
CA VAL A 333 -27.04 0.01 -9.96
C VAL A 333 -26.35 0.69 -11.14
N ILE A 334 -25.02 0.72 -11.13
CA ILE A 334 -24.20 1.21 -12.23
C ILE A 334 -23.29 0.06 -12.68
N ASP A 335 -23.31 -0.24 -13.98
CA ASP A 335 -22.50 -1.30 -14.58
C ASP A 335 -21.16 -0.75 -15.12
N PHE A 336 -20.07 -1.41 -14.75
CA PHE A 336 -18.73 -1.14 -15.28
C PHE A 336 -18.16 -2.38 -15.92
N LEU A 337 -17.71 -2.23 -17.16
CA LEU A 337 -17.08 -3.28 -17.93
C LEU A 337 -15.57 -3.04 -18.04
N PHE A 338 -14.78 -3.91 -17.43
CA PHE A 338 -13.31 -3.91 -17.51
C PHE A 338 -12.86 -4.82 -18.64
N GLY A 339 -12.12 -4.25 -19.60
CA GLY A 339 -11.82 -4.93 -20.86
C GLY A 339 -10.79 -4.19 -21.70
N TRP A 340 -10.88 -4.38 -23.01
CA TRP A 340 -10.07 -3.69 -24.00
C TRP A 340 -10.92 -2.74 -24.85
N SER A 341 -10.30 -1.65 -25.29
CA SER A 341 -10.84 -0.75 -26.29
C SER A 341 -10.68 -1.35 -27.69
N PRO A 342 -11.76 -1.42 -28.51
CA PRO A 342 -11.68 -1.96 -29.86
C PRO A 342 -10.84 -1.11 -30.82
N GLU A 343 -10.79 0.19 -30.59
CA GLU A 343 -10.28 1.17 -31.55
C GLU A 343 -8.80 1.46 -31.35
N GLY A 344 -8.26 1.25 -30.14
CA GLY A 344 -6.87 1.53 -29.79
C GLY A 344 -6.51 3.00 -30.02
N ALA A 345 -6.60 3.84 -28.97
CA ALA A 345 -6.25 5.25 -29.13
C ALA A 345 -4.73 5.41 -29.32
N PRO A 346 -4.28 6.30 -30.23
CA PRO A 346 -2.87 6.69 -30.26
C PRO A 346 -2.49 7.30 -28.90
N PRO A 347 -1.27 7.03 -28.40
CA PRO A 347 -0.84 7.59 -27.13
C PRO A 347 -0.87 9.13 -27.19
N VAL A 348 -1.54 9.75 -26.22
CA VAL A 348 -1.50 11.21 -26.08
C VAL A 348 -0.24 11.58 -25.30
N ALA A 349 0.46 12.61 -25.77
CA ALA A 349 1.59 13.16 -25.04
C ALA A 349 1.10 13.69 -23.69
N SER A 350 1.70 13.20 -22.61
CA SER A 350 1.36 13.62 -21.25
C SER A 350 2.62 14.03 -20.52
N ILE A 351 2.52 15.10 -19.72
CA ILE A 351 3.59 15.53 -18.81
C ILE A 351 3.93 14.43 -17.78
N CYS A 352 2.98 13.54 -17.53
CA CYS A 352 3.11 12.39 -16.64
C CYS A 352 3.51 11.11 -17.37
N GLY A 353 4.11 11.23 -18.56
CA GLY A 353 4.64 10.12 -19.34
C GLY A 353 3.58 9.21 -19.98
N THR A 354 4.01 8.46 -20.99
CA THR A 354 3.19 7.46 -21.71
C THR A 354 4.01 6.20 -21.95
N LEU A 355 3.35 5.03 -22.00
CA LEU A 355 4.00 3.79 -22.41
C LEU A 355 4.01 3.60 -23.94
N GLY A 356 3.46 4.56 -24.69
CA GLY A 356 3.44 4.57 -26.15
C GLY A 356 2.30 3.74 -26.77
N TYR A 357 1.38 3.22 -25.95
CA TYR A 357 0.19 2.50 -26.41
C TYR A 357 -0.90 2.53 -25.34
N THR A 358 -2.15 2.49 -25.78
CA THR A 358 -3.34 2.49 -24.92
C THR A 358 -4.34 1.47 -25.47
N PHE A 359 -4.79 0.52 -24.66
CA PHE A 359 -5.70 -0.54 -25.12
C PHE A 359 -6.61 -1.11 -24.04
N TRP A 360 -6.26 -1.04 -22.75
CA TRP A 360 -7.22 -1.40 -21.71
C TRP A 360 -8.29 -0.32 -21.60
N SER A 361 -9.45 -0.66 -21.03
CA SER A 361 -10.58 0.24 -21.02
C SER A 361 -11.57 -0.08 -19.92
N ILE A 362 -12.25 0.97 -19.45
CA ILE A 362 -13.52 0.83 -18.72
C ILE A 362 -14.63 1.24 -19.69
N ASN A 363 -15.66 0.40 -19.80
CA ASN A 363 -16.78 0.61 -20.73
C ASN A 363 -16.33 0.79 -22.20
N ARG A 364 -15.30 0.04 -22.61
CA ARG A 364 -14.68 0.07 -23.96
C ARG A 364 -13.99 1.38 -24.34
N VAL A 365 -13.96 2.36 -23.43
CA VAL A 365 -13.24 3.61 -23.58
C VAL A 365 -11.95 3.54 -22.77
N ALA A 366 -10.83 3.81 -23.42
CA ALA A 366 -9.54 3.85 -22.76
C ALA A 366 -9.23 5.25 -22.24
N TRP A 367 -8.63 5.34 -21.06
CA TRP A 367 -8.08 6.60 -20.58
C TRP A 367 -6.94 7.06 -21.47
N GLU A 368 -7.07 8.25 -22.06
CA GLU A 368 -6.13 8.77 -23.06
C GLU A 368 -4.82 9.26 -22.44
N GLY A 369 -4.80 9.52 -21.14
CA GLY A 369 -3.64 9.94 -20.38
C GLY A 369 -3.97 11.07 -19.42
N ASP A 370 -2.94 11.54 -18.73
CA ASP A 370 -3.06 12.63 -17.77
C ASP A 370 -3.03 13.97 -18.54
N THR A 371 -4.20 14.41 -19.04
CA THR A 371 -4.39 15.60 -19.90
C THR A 371 -5.21 16.69 -19.20
N PRO A 372 -5.03 17.99 -19.54
CA PRO A 372 -5.83 19.08 -18.99
C PRO A 372 -7.34 18.98 -19.24
N ASP A 373 -7.73 18.32 -20.33
CA ASP A 373 -9.12 18.05 -20.70
C ASP A 373 -9.39 16.55 -20.51
N PRO A 374 -9.81 16.10 -19.30
CA PRO A 374 -10.15 14.70 -19.09
C PRO A 374 -11.41 14.32 -19.88
N ILE A 375 -11.54 13.04 -20.22
CA ILE A 375 -12.76 12.49 -20.84
C ILE A 375 -13.98 12.67 -19.92
N ALA A 376 -15.19 12.45 -20.43
CA ALA A 376 -16.40 12.47 -19.59
C ALA A 376 -16.32 11.45 -18.43
N PRO A 377 -16.97 11.72 -17.27
CA PRO A 377 -16.98 10.77 -16.16
C PRO A 377 -17.62 9.46 -16.57
N LEU A 378 -17.15 8.34 -16.02
CA LEU A 378 -17.75 7.03 -16.26
C LEU A 378 -19.18 6.96 -15.71
N ALA A 379 -19.44 7.70 -14.63
CA ALA A 379 -20.76 7.91 -14.06
C ALA A 379 -20.80 9.20 -13.24
N VAL A 380 -22.00 9.78 -13.14
CA VAL A 380 -22.29 10.92 -12.27
C VAL A 380 -23.22 10.43 -11.15
N MET A 381 -22.76 10.56 -9.91
CA MET A 381 -23.45 10.16 -8.69
C MET A 381 -23.90 11.40 -7.91
N LYS A 382 -24.92 11.25 -7.07
CA LYS A 382 -25.44 12.33 -6.20
C LYS A 382 -24.98 12.13 -4.78
N LYS A 383 -24.49 13.21 -4.15
CA LYS A 383 -24.03 13.17 -2.77
C LYS A 383 -25.08 12.57 -1.83
N GLY A 384 -24.65 11.64 -0.97
CA GLY A 384 -25.46 10.96 0.03
C GLY A 384 -26.34 9.82 -0.51
N LYS A 385 -26.41 9.60 -1.83
CA LYS A 385 -27.15 8.48 -2.41
C LYS A 385 -26.33 7.19 -2.37
N SER A 386 -27.02 6.06 -2.17
CA SER A 386 -26.41 4.73 -2.22
C SER A 386 -26.36 4.19 -3.65
N TYR A 387 -25.26 3.54 -3.98
CA TYR A 387 -25.02 2.95 -5.29
C TYR A 387 -24.48 1.53 -5.14
N ILE A 388 -24.88 0.65 -6.05
CA ILE A 388 -24.26 -0.65 -6.28
C ILE A 388 -23.46 -0.54 -7.58
N LEU A 389 -22.15 -0.73 -7.50
CA LEU A 389 -21.29 -0.80 -8.66
C LEU A 389 -21.14 -2.27 -9.06
N ARG A 390 -21.65 -2.64 -10.24
CA ARG A 390 -21.45 -3.98 -10.80
C ARG A 390 -20.21 -3.98 -11.67
N LEU A 391 -19.16 -4.63 -11.17
CA LEU A 391 -17.85 -4.72 -11.79
C LEU A 391 -17.76 -6.01 -12.61
N ARG A 392 -17.62 -5.91 -13.93
CA ARG A 392 -17.55 -7.07 -14.84
C ARG A 392 -16.18 -7.14 -15.50
N ASN A 393 -15.44 -8.21 -15.24
CA ASN A 393 -14.16 -8.47 -15.90
C ASN A 393 -14.36 -9.40 -17.11
N GLU A 394 -14.19 -8.88 -18.33
CA GLU A 394 -14.26 -9.68 -19.56
C GLU A 394 -12.87 -10.14 -20.04
N THR A 395 -11.85 -10.00 -19.20
CA THR A 395 -10.46 -10.33 -19.53
C THR A 395 -10.00 -11.62 -18.86
N PRO A 396 -8.97 -12.30 -19.40
CA PRO A 396 -8.36 -13.48 -18.79
C PRO A 396 -7.33 -13.14 -17.69
N ASN A 397 -7.39 -11.94 -17.10
CA ASN A 397 -6.45 -11.50 -16.08
C ASN A 397 -7.18 -10.90 -14.88
N ASP A 398 -6.58 -11.00 -13.70
CA ASP A 398 -7.09 -10.38 -12.48
C ASP A 398 -6.79 -8.88 -12.46
N HIS A 399 -7.71 -8.08 -11.89
CA HIS A 399 -7.58 -6.63 -11.76
C HIS A 399 -7.93 -6.19 -10.33
N PRO A 400 -6.98 -5.66 -9.54
CA PRO A 400 -7.31 -4.94 -8.32
C PRO A 400 -7.96 -3.60 -8.67
N ILE A 401 -9.28 -3.49 -8.58
CA ILE A 401 -10.02 -2.27 -8.90
C ILE A 401 -10.06 -1.37 -7.68
N HIS A 402 -9.46 -0.18 -7.82
CA HIS A 402 -9.34 0.84 -6.80
C HIS A 402 -10.26 2.03 -7.10
N LEU A 403 -10.90 2.57 -6.06
CA LEU A 403 -11.68 3.80 -6.09
C LEU A 403 -11.09 4.81 -5.10
N HIS A 404 -10.81 6.01 -5.58
CA HIS A 404 -10.33 7.12 -4.75
C HIS A 404 -11.45 7.75 -3.92
N GLY A 405 -11.07 8.44 -2.83
CA GLY A 405 -11.94 9.33 -2.05
C GLY A 405 -13.08 8.69 -1.27
N MET A 406 -13.40 7.43 -1.53
CA MET A 406 -14.53 6.69 -0.96
C MET A 406 -14.12 5.27 -0.60
N THR A 407 -14.96 4.60 0.18
CA THR A 407 -14.80 3.18 0.53
C THR A 407 -16.09 2.45 0.15
N PHE A 408 -15.98 1.22 -0.33
CA PHE A 408 -17.12 0.41 -0.72
C PHE A 408 -17.15 -0.93 0.01
N ARG A 409 -18.36 -1.47 0.20
CA ARG A 409 -18.60 -2.79 0.77
C ARG A 409 -18.66 -3.84 -0.34
N LEU A 410 -17.93 -4.94 -0.17
CA LEU A 410 -18.08 -6.12 -1.03
C LEU A 410 -19.42 -6.81 -0.73
N LEU A 411 -20.26 -7.03 -1.75
CA LEU A 411 -21.57 -7.67 -1.57
C LEU A 411 -21.55 -9.14 -1.99
N ARG A 412 -21.27 -9.39 -3.28
CA ARG A 412 -21.33 -10.74 -3.86
C ARG A 412 -20.48 -10.85 -5.11
N SER A 413 -20.10 -12.09 -5.42
CA SER A 413 -19.40 -12.46 -6.65
C SER A 413 -20.02 -13.73 -7.23
N ASN A 414 -20.03 -13.83 -8.57
CA ASN A 414 -20.44 -15.04 -9.28
C ASN A 414 -19.40 -16.18 -9.23
N LYS A 415 -18.16 -15.92 -8.76
CA LYS A 415 -17.06 -16.90 -8.74
C LYS A 415 -16.65 -17.36 -7.35
N ARG A 416 -16.88 -16.56 -6.32
CA ARG A 416 -16.39 -16.85 -4.97
C ARG A 416 -17.23 -16.18 -3.89
N PRO A 417 -17.26 -16.74 -2.66
CA PRO A 417 -17.71 -15.98 -1.52
C PRO A 417 -16.78 -14.78 -1.31
N LEU A 418 -17.37 -13.64 -0.95
CA LEU A 418 -16.64 -12.44 -0.55
C LEU A 418 -16.86 -12.22 0.95
N PRO A 419 -15.82 -11.79 1.68
CA PRO A 419 -16.02 -11.27 3.03
C PRO A 419 -16.87 -9.98 2.92
N GLN A 420 -17.83 -9.79 3.83
CA GLN A 420 -18.59 -8.54 3.95
C GLN A 420 -17.68 -7.45 4.55
N LEU A 421 -16.73 -7.01 3.73
CA LEU A 421 -15.63 -6.12 4.10
C LEU A 421 -15.83 -4.75 3.42
N LEU A 422 -15.45 -3.69 4.13
CA LEU A 422 -15.23 -2.36 3.56
C LEU A 422 -13.80 -2.25 3.04
N THR A 423 -13.63 -1.77 1.81
CA THR A 423 -12.33 -1.61 1.17
C THR A 423 -12.38 -0.51 0.10
N ASP A 424 -11.23 0.09 -0.17
CA ASP A 424 -11.01 0.97 -1.33
C ASP A 424 -10.55 0.21 -2.59
N THR A 425 -10.17 -1.08 -2.46
CA THR A 425 -9.59 -1.87 -3.55
C THR A 425 -10.11 -3.31 -3.57
N ALA A 426 -10.80 -3.71 -4.64
CA ALA A 426 -11.32 -5.07 -4.82
C ALA A 426 -10.52 -5.85 -5.87
N LEU A 427 -10.00 -7.03 -5.51
CA LEU A 427 -9.44 -7.95 -6.51
C LEU A 427 -10.57 -8.59 -7.35
N LEU A 428 -10.75 -8.10 -8.57
CA LEU A 428 -11.69 -8.62 -9.56
C LEU A 428 -10.99 -9.67 -10.43
N ARG A 429 -11.31 -10.94 -10.21
CA ARG A 429 -10.67 -12.07 -10.89
C ARG A 429 -11.07 -12.18 -12.35
N GLU A 430 -10.27 -12.88 -13.15
CA GLU A 430 -10.61 -13.27 -14.52
C GLU A 430 -12.08 -13.72 -14.62
N GLY A 431 -12.86 -13.16 -15.55
CA GLY A 431 -14.26 -13.53 -15.79
C GLY A 431 -15.23 -13.30 -14.61
N GLU A 432 -14.79 -12.63 -13.54
CA GLU A 432 -15.62 -12.36 -12.36
C GLU A 432 -16.60 -11.21 -12.64
N THR A 433 -17.82 -11.36 -12.15
CA THR A 433 -18.75 -10.25 -11.92
C THR A 433 -18.93 -10.10 -10.42
N MET A 434 -18.54 -8.94 -9.92
CA MET A 434 -18.60 -8.57 -8.51
C MET A 434 -19.53 -7.38 -8.34
N GLU A 435 -20.38 -7.41 -7.33
CA GLU A 435 -21.15 -6.24 -6.89
C GLU A 435 -20.55 -5.70 -5.60
N VAL A 436 -20.30 -4.39 -5.58
CA VAL A 436 -19.89 -3.63 -4.41
C VAL A 436 -20.88 -2.49 -4.18
N ALA A 437 -21.02 -2.01 -2.95
CA ALA A 437 -21.91 -0.89 -2.65
C ALA A 437 -21.21 0.21 -1.86
N LEU A 438 -21.60 1.45 -2.12
CA LEU A 438 -21.10 2.63 -1.44
C LEU A 438 -22.19 3.67 -1.27
N VAL A 439 -21.95 4.60 -0.36
CA VAL A 439 -22.63 5.90 -0.34
C VAL A 439 -21.70 6.90 -0.99
N ALA A 440 -22.19 7.67 -1.96
CA ALA A 440 -21.40 8.74 -2.57
C ALA A 440 -21.31 9.92 -1.60
N ASP A 441 -20.47 9.84 -0.57
CA ASP A 441 -20.44 10.80 0.54
C ASP A 441 -19.40 11.92 0.37
N ASN A 442 -18.43 11.74 -0.54
CA ASN A 442 -17.35 12.67 -0.80
C ASN A 442 -17.52 13.34 -2.19
N PRO A 443 -17.90 14.62 -2.27
CA PRO A 443 -18.13 15.30 -3.55
C PRO A 443 -16.83 15.57 -4.32
N GLY A 444 -16.91 15.56 -5.64
CA GLY A 444 -15.78 15.81 -6.55
C GLY A 444 -15.57 14.68 -7.56
N ASP A 445 -14.45 14.76 -8.28
CA ASP A 445 -14.08 13.79 -9.32
C ASP A 445 -13.05 12.79 -8.79
N TRP A 446 -13.40 11.51 -8.77
CA TRP A 446 -12.62 10.47 -8.11
C TRP A 446 -12.12 9.43 -9.09
N ALA A 447 -10.80 9.28 -9.19
CA ALA A 447 -10.19 8.28 -10.06
C ALA A 447 -10.67 6.86 -9.68
N PHE A 448 -10.90 6.06 -10.71
CA PHE A 448 -11.41 4.70 -10.63
C PHE A 448 -10.68 3.83 -11.65
N HIS A 449 -9.83 2.92 -11.17
CA HIS A 449 -8.86 2.26 -12.05
C HIS A 449 -8.39 0.91 -11.53
N CYS A 450 -7.70 0.16 -12.38
CA CYS A 450 -6.95 -1.02 -11.95
C CYS A 450 -5.62 -0.62 -11.32
N HIS A 451 -5.22 -1.27 -10.24
CA HIS A 451 -3.99 -1.02 -9.49
C HIS A 451 -2.82 -1.92 -9.94
N VAL A 452 -2.99 -2.69 -11.02
CA VAL A 452 -1.83 -3.10 -11.84
C VAL A 452 -1.44 -1.87 -12.65
N ILE A 453 -0.34 -1.22 -12.29
CA ILE A 453 0.00 0.13 -12.76
C ILE A 453 0.20 0.19 -14.28
N GLU A 454 0.60 -0.93 -14.90
CA GLU A 454 0.68 -1.00 -16.34
C GLU A 454 -0.71 -1.01 -16.98
N HIS A 455 -1.71 -1.63 -16.35
CA HIS A 455 -3.08 -1.61 -16.82
C HIS A 455 -3.66 -0.20 -16.69
N GLN A 456 -3.42 0.45 -15.54
CA GLN A 456 -3.76 1.86 -15.31
C GLN A 456 -3.20 2.76 -16.42
N LYS A 457 -1.88 2.73 -16.63
CA LYS A 457 -1.17 3.61 -17.58
C LYS A 457 -1.43 3.29 -19.04
N THR A 458 -2.11 2.18 -19.35
CA THR A 458 -2.47 1.78 -20.72
C THR A 458 -3.98 1.70 -20.93
N GLY A 459 -4.75 2.38 -20.06
CA GLY A 459 -6.13 2.78 -20.32
C GLY A 459 -7.18 2.24 -19.36
N LEU A 460 -6.85 1.35 -18.42
CA LEU A 460 -7.79 0.77 -17.45
C LEU A 460 -8.09 1.72 -16.28
N THR A 461 -8.46 2.95 -16.63
CA THR A 461 -8.63 4.10 -15.74
C THR A 461 -9.85 4.89 -16.22
N GLY A 462 -10.50 5.57 -15.28
CA GLY A 462 -11.49 6.61 -15.52
C GLY A 462 -11.77 7.32 -14.19
N TYR A 463 -12.89 8.00 -14.08
CA TYR A 463 -13.30 8.60 -12.82
C TYR A 463 -14.81 8.60 -12.66
N LEU A 464 -15.25 8.70 -11.40
CA LEU A 464 -16.64 8.88 -11.00
C LEU A 464 -16.80 10.30 -10.48
N CYS A 465 -17.83 11.01 -10.94
CA CYS A 465 -18.16 12.33 -10.43
C CYS A 465 -19.22 12.20 -9.32
N VAL A 466 -19.05 12.90 -8.20
CA VAL A 466 -20.05 13.03 -7.15
C VAL A 466 -20.49 14.49 -7.06
N GLU A 467 -21.71 14.76 -7.53
CA GLU A 467 -22.33 16.09 -7.48
C GLU A 467 -22.75 16.45 -6.05
N ALA A 468 -22.50 17.70 -5.67
CA ALA A 468 -22.68 18.24 -4.32
C ALA A 468 -24.14 18.34 -3.86
#